data_AF-A0A0J8G1Q8-F1
#
_entry.id   AF-A0A0J8G1Q8-F1
#
_cell.length_a   1.000
_cell.length_b   1.000
_cell.length_c   1.000
_cell.angle_alpha   90.00
_cell.angle_beta   90.00
_cell.angle_gamma   90.00
#
_symmetry.space_group_name_H-M   'P 1'
#
loop_
_entity.id
_entity.type
_entity.pdbx_description
1 polymer ?
#
loop_
_entity_poly.entity_id
_entity_poly.type
_entity_poly.pdbx_seq_one_letter_code
_entity_poly.pdbx_strand_id
1 'polypeptide(L)'
;MNITLNEIYNYLLETFRELDSLLDKEKEVLMENKGGELLKVVEEKKVLVRKISLLEEKRISLTKEMTISDLVLAGFVTEEDINSLKNLAKSIEYKNETNKMLTNQSLHFIKAIKFALTPNQNRVTTYGNQGIIGEKAADSIFSTKL
;
A
#
# COMPACT_ATOMS: atom_id res chain seq x y z
N MET A 1 -27.49 16.32 13.77
CA MET A 1 -26.75 17.51 13.29
C MET A 1 -26.75 17.42 11.78
N ASN A 2 -27.45 18.32 11.09
CA ASN A 2 -27.48 18.32 9.62
C ASN A 2 -26.15 18.90 9.13
N ILE A 3 -25.31 18.06 8.53
CA ILE A 3 -24.04 18.49 7.94
C ILE A 3 -24.36 19.11 6.57
N THR A 4 -23.82 20.30 6.31
CA THR A 4 -23.94 20.99 5.03
C THR A 4 -22.96 20.42 4.01
N LEU A 5 -23.22 20.66 2.72
CA LEU A 5 -22.38 20.15 1.64
C LEU A 5 -20.95 20.74 1.67
N ASN A 6 -20.81 22.01 2.03
CA ASN A 6 -19.52 22.67 2.25
C ASN A 6 -18.70 21.98 3.36
N GLU A 7 -19.35 21.64 4.48
CA GLU A 7 -18.70 20.93 5.57
C GLU A 7 -18.23 19.54 5.14
N ILE A 8 -19.02 18.82 4.34
CA ILE A 8 -18.61 17.51 3.79
C ILE A 8 -17.34 17.66 2.93
N TYR A 9 -17.27 18.67 2.07
CA TYR A 9 -16.10 18.92 1.23
C TYR A 9 -14.86 19.29 2.04
N ASN A 10 -15.02 20.14 3.07
CA ASN A 10 -13.92 20.46 3.98
C ASN A 10 -13.41 19.21 4.71
N TYR A 11 -14.31 18.38 5.23
CA TYR A 11 -13.92 17.12 5.88
C TYR A 11 -13.28 16.12 4.91
N LEU A 12 -13.72 16.09 3.65
CA LEU A 12 -13.07 15.28 2.61
C LEU A 12 -11.65 15.76 2.36
N LEU A 13 -11.45 17.08 2.15
CA LEU A 13 -10.13 17.67 1.96
C LEU A 13 -9.19 17.37 3.12
N GLU A 14 -9.65 17.55 4.36
CA GLU A 14 -8.88 17.23 5.56
C GLU A 14 -8.52 15.75 5.62
N THR A 15 -9.49 14.86 5.40
CA THR A 15 -9.26 13.42 5.46
C THR A 15 -8.30 12.94 4.34
N PHE A 16 -8.34 13.57 3.16
CA PHE A 16 -7.38 13.31 2.10
C PHE A 16 -5.97 13.77 2.48
N ARG A 17 -5.83 14.94 3.12
CA ARG A 17 -4.52 15.42 3.62
C ARG A 17 -3.96 14.52 4.72
N GLU A 18 -4.82 14.07 5.63
CA GLU A 18 -4.45 13.08 6.67
C GLU A 18 -3.95 11.78 6.03
N LEU A 19 -4.65 11.28 5.02
CA LEU A 19 -4.25 10.05 4.31
C LEU A 19 -2.94 10.25 3.52
N ASP A 20 -2.79 11.39 2.85
CA ASP A 20 -1.58 11.74 2.08
C ASP A 20 -0.34 11.81 2.97
N SER A 21 -0.47 12.39 4.17
CA SER A 21 0.61 12.42 5.18
C SER A 21 0.87 11.05 5.79
N LEU A 22 -0.17 10.26 6.05
CA LEU A 22 -0.02 8.90 6.57
C LEU A 22 0.75 8.00 5.58
N LEU A 23 0.58 8.20 4.28
CA LEU A 23 1.33 7.48 3.25
C LEU A 23 2.82 7.87 3.21
N ASP A 24 3.18 9.11 3.54
CA ASP A 24 4.59 9.50 3.72
C ASP A 24 5.19 8.79 4.94
N LYS A 25 4.45 8.77 6.07
CA LYS A 25 4.87 8.03 7.26
C LYS A 25 5.01 6.53 6.99
N GLU A 26 4.10 5.94 6.21
CA GLU A 26 4.21 4.53 5.80
C GLU A 26 5.50 4.29 5.01
N LYS A 27 5.84 5.19 4.08
CA LYS A 27 7.08 5.11 3.32
C LYS A 27 8.31 5.12 4.23
N GLU A 28 8.35 6.04 5.20
CA GLU A 28 9.44 6.12 6.19
C GLU A 28 9.57 4.83 7.00
N VAL A 29 8.45 4.33 7.54
CA VAL A 29 8.40 3.08 8.31
C VAL A 29 8.90 1.89 7.48
N LEU A 30 8.52 1.82 6.21
CA LEU A 30 8.99 0.79 5.27
C LEU A 30 10.50 0.91 5.00
N MET A 31 11.00 2.12 4.77
CA MET A 31 12.43 2.36 4.52
C MET A 31 13.31 2.06 5.74
N GLU A 32 12.80 2.32 6.95
CA GLU A 32 13.52 2.07 8.22
C GLU A 32 13.32 0.64 8.76
N ASN A 33 12.60 -0.22 8.03
CA ASN A 33 12.29 -1.61 8.43
C ASN A 33 11.58 -1.72 9.79
N LYS A 34 10.78 -0.71 10.18
CA LYS A 34 10.05 -0.66 11.45
C LYS A 34 8.74 -1.44 11.36
N GLY A 35 8.82 -2.74 11.09
CA GLY A 35 7.65 -3.60 10.85
C GLY A 35 6.60 -3.59 11.96
N GLY A 36 7.00 -3.37 13.22
CA GLY A 36 6.06 -3.25 14.34
C GLY A 36 5.18 -1.99 14.30
N GLU A 37 5.64 -0.92 13.66
CA GLU A 37 4.89 0.33 13.49
C GLU A 37 3.96 0.27 12.26
N LEU A 38 4.29 -0.57 11.28
CA LEU A 38 3.52 -0.72 10.04
C LEU A 38 2.07 -1.15 10.29
N LEU A 39 1.84 -2.01 11.29
CA LEU A 39 0.49 -2.42 11.67
C LEU A 39 -0.38 -1.24 12.12
N LYS A 40 0.18 -0.30 12.89
CA LYS A 40 -0.55 0.90 13.34
C LYS A 40 -0.92 1.78 12.14
N VAL A 41 0.04 1.99 11.23
CA VAL A 41 -0.17 2.76 10.00
C VAL A 41 -1.27 2.14 9.14
N VAL A 42 -1.31 0.81 9.02
CA VAL A 42 -2.36 0.10 8.26
C VAL A 42 -3.74 0.27 8.91
N GLU A 43 -3.85 0.19 10.23
CA GLU A 43 -5.12 0.40 10.92
C GLU A 43 -5.61 1.86 10.82
N GLU A 44 -4.72 2.84 10.98
CA GLU A 44 -5.01 4.26 10.74
C GLU A 44 -5.52 4.48 9.30
N LYS A 45 -4.86 3.85 8.31
CA LYS A 45 -5.26 3.93 6.89
C LYS A 45 -6.67 3.39 6.66
N LYS A 46 -7.02 2.25 7.26
CA LYS A 46 -8.38 1.68 7.16
C LYS A 46 -9.44 2.63 7.72
N VAL A 47 -9.15 3.29 8.84
CA VAL A 47 -10.08 4.25 9.44
C VAL A 47 -10.31 5.44 8.51
N LEU A 48 -9.25 6.00 7.93
CA LEU A 48 -9.34 7.13 6.99
C LEU A 48 -10.12 6.76 5.73
N VAL A 49 -9.87 5.59 5.14
CA VAL A 49 -10.60 5.11 3.95
C VAL A 49 -12.09 4.96 4.26
N ARG A 50 -12.45 4.38 5.41
CA ARG A 50 -13.86 4.29 5.84
C ARG A 50 -14.49 5.67 6.01
N LYS A 51 -13.77 6.63 6.60
CA LYS A 51 -14.24 8.01 6.78
C LYS A 51 -14.50 8.67 5.42
N ILE A 52 -13.62 8.49 4.44
CA ILE A 52 -13.81 8.97 3.06
C ILE A 52 -15.07 8.37 2.44
N SER A 53 -15.25 7.04 2.51
CA SER A 53 -16.43 6.37 1.96
C SER A 53 -17.74 6.91 2.57
N LEU A 54 -17.79 7.07 3.89
CA LEU A 54 -18.96 7.60 4.59
C LEU A 54 -19.26 9.06 4.22
N LEU A 55 -18.23 9.88 4.02
CA LEU A 55 -18.41 11.27 3.58
C LEU A 55 -18.93 11.35 2.15
N GLU A 56 -18.46 10.47 1.27
CA GLU A 56 -18.91 10.40 -0.12
C GLU A 56 -20.36 9.90 -0.23
N GLU A 57 -20.75 8.89 0.55
CA GLU A 57 -22.15 8.45 0.66
C GLU A 57 -23.07 9.59 1.15
N LYS A 58 -22.61 10.37 2.12
CA LYS A 58 -23.34 11.57 2.58
C LYS A 58 -23.42 12.64 1.50
N ARG A 59 -22.35 12.87 0.73
CA ARG A 59 -22.36 13.79 -0.41
C ARG A 59 -23.43 13.37 -1.41
N ILE A 60 -23.40 12.11 -1.84
CA ILE A 60 -24.31 11.55 -2.84
C ILE A 60 -25.78 11.66 -2.37
N SER A 61 -26.06 11.32 -1.11
CA SER A 61 -27.43 11.38 -0.57
C SER A 61 -28.00 12.80 -0.50
N LEU A 62 -27.16 13.81 -0.23
CA LEU A 62 -27.58 15.21 -0.19
C LEU A 62 -27.72 15.83 -1.59
N THR A 63 -26.87 15.42 -2.54
CA THR A 63 -26.83 16.02 -3.87
C THR A 63 -27.61 15.24 -4.92
N LYS A 64 -28.24 14.12 -4.56
CA LYS A 64 -28.97 13.23 -5.50
C LYS A 64 -28.14 12.92 -6.76
N GLU A 65 -26.87 12.56 -6.55
CA GLU A 65 -25.93 12.22 -7.64
C GLU A 65 -25.54 13.35 -8.61
N MET A 66 -25.71 14.62 -8.24
CA MET A 66 -25.18 15.74 -9.03
C MET A 66 -23.69 15.55 -9.39
N THR A 67 -23.35 15.91 -10.62
CA THR A 67 -21.97 15.84 -11.11
C THR A 67 -21.12 16.96 -10.50
N ILE A 68 -19.79 16.79 -10.53
CA ILE A 68 -18.83 17.82 -10.12
C ILE A 68 -19.13 19.18 -10.75
N SER A 69 -19.45 19.20 -12.05
CA SER A 69 -19.77 20.43 -12.78
C SER A 69 -21.04 21.11 -12.23
N ASP A 70 -22.06 20.32 -11.90
CA ASP A 70 -23.31 20.83 -11.34
C ASP A 70 -23.10 21.43 -9.94
N LEU A 71 -22.17 20.85 -9.15
CA LEU A 71 -21.84 21.33 -7.82
C LEU A 71 -21.12 22.69 -7.83
N VAL A 72 -20.25 22.90 -8.83
CA VAL A 72 -19.58 24.19 -9.05
C VAL A 72 -20.57 25.24 -9.52
N LEU A 73 -21.42 24.89 -10.51
CA LEU A 73 -22.44 25.79 -11.04
C LEU A 73 -23.47 26.21 -9.99
N ALA A 74 -23.82 25.31 -9.08
CA ALA A 74 -24.72 25.59 -7.96
C ALA A 74 -24.06 26.36 -6.80
N GLY A 75 -22.76 26.68 -6.91
CA GLY A 75 -22.03 27.45 -5.90
C GLY A 75 -21.78 26.72 -4.59
N PHE A 76 -21.93 25.39 -4.58
CA PHE A 76 -21.69 24.57 -3.40
C PHE A 76 -20.23 24.24 -3.17
N VAL A 77 -19.39 24.35 -4.21
CA VAL A 77 -17.96 24.03 -4.15
C VAL A 77 -17.24 24.94 -5.14
N THR A 78 -16.06 25.41 -4.80
CA THR A 78 -15.25 26.18 -5.75
C THR A 78 -14.48 25.24 -6.69
N GLU A 79 -14.13 25.74 -7.88
CA GLU A 79 -13.27 24.98 -8.80
C GLU A 79 -11.88 24.70 -8.19
N GLU A 80 -11.39 25.59 -7.32
CA GLU A 80 -10.14 25.44 -6.60
C GLU A 80 -10.17 24.26 -5.61
N ASP A 81 -11.27 24.08 -4.86
CA ASP A 81 -11.43 22.96 -3.94
C ASP A 81 -11.44 21.61 -4.67
N ILE A 82 -12.10 21.56 -5.82
CA ILE A 82 -12.15 20.34 -6.65
C ILE A 82 -10.78 20.03 -7.24
N ASN A 83 -10.06 21.04 -7.72
CA ASN A 83 -8.70 20.85 -8.19
C ASN A 83 -7.77 20.40 -7.06
N SER A 84 -7.93 20.94 -5.85
CA SER A 84 -7.19 20.52 -4.66
C SER A 84 -7.43 19.05 -4.32
N LEU A 85 -8.69 18.61 -4.32
CA LEU A 85 -9.05 17.19 -4.12
C LEU A 85 -8.47 16.28 -5.20
N LYS A 86 -8.54 16.68 -6.47
CA LYS A 86 -7.96 15.91 -7.59
C LYS A 86 -6.44 15.78 -7.46
N ASN A 87 -5.77 16.85 -7.06
CA ASN A 87 -4.32 16.83 -6.86
C ASN A 87 -3.92 15.95 -5.69
N LEU A 88 -4.66 16.02 -4.56
CA LEU A 88 -4.45 15.13 -3.42
C LEU A 88 -4.71 13.67 -3.80
N ALA A 89 -5.78 13.37 -4.54
CA ALA A 89 -6.08 12.02 -5.00
C ALA A 89 -4.93 11.41 -5.81
N LYS A 90 -4.37 12.19 -6.76
CA LYS A 90 -3.21 11.78 -7.55
C LYS A 90 -1.95 11.57 -6.69
N SER A 91 -1.72 12.45 -5.71
CA SER A 91 -0.59 12.31 -4.77
C SER A 91 -0.71 11.02 -3.96
N ILE A 92 -1.90 10.76 -3.39
CA ILE A 92 -2.21 9.55 -2.63
C ILE A 92 -2.01 8.30 -3.49
N GLU A 93 -2.50 8.30 -4.73
CA GLU A 93 -2.32 7.20 -5.67
C GLU A 93 -0.83 6.91 -5.91
N TYR A 94 -0.06 7.94 -6.23
CA TYR A 94 1.38 7.83 -6.46
C TYR A 94 2.15 7.28 -5.23
N LYS A 95 1.86 7.83 -4.05
CA LYS A 95 2.50 7.42 -2.79
C LYS A 95 2.14 5.98 -2.43
N ASN A 96 0.87 5.61 -2.60
CA ASN A 96 0.41 4.25 -2.29
C ASN A 96 1.02 3.21 -3.24
N GLU A 97 1.15 3.51 -4.54
CA GLU A 97 1.87 2.63 -5.48
C GLU A 97 3.36 2.52 -5.15
N THR A 98 3.99 3.62 -4.70
CA THR A 98 5.38 3.59 -4.22
C THR A 98 5.53 2.66 -3.01
N ASN A 99 4.66 2.79 -2.01
CA ASN A 99 4.71 1.97 -0.79
C ASN A 99 4.44 0.48 -1.08
N LYS A 100 3.55 0.19 -2.02
CA LYS A 100 3.31 -1.15 -2.55
C LYS A 100 4.56 -1.72 -3.23
N MET A 101 5.28 -0.92 -4.02
CA MET A 101 6.54 -1.35 -4.65
C MET A 101 7.61 -1.70 -3.60
N LEU A 102 7.79 -0.85 -2.58
CA LEU A 102 8.72 -1.10 -1.47
C LEU A 102 8.38 -2.38 -0.69
N THR A 103 7.08 -2.59 -0.43
CA THR A 103 6.58 -3.80 0.23
C THR A 103 6.85 -5.05 -0.59
N ASN A 104 6.59 -4.99 -1.91
CA ASN A 104 6.85 -6.09 -2.83
C ASN A 104 8.34 -6.42 -2.94
N GLN A 105 9.20 -5.40 -2.96
CA GLN A 105 10.65 -5.57 -2.96
C GLN A 105 11.12 -6.27 -1.68
N SER A 106 10.64 -5.83 -0.51
CA SER A 106 10.95 -6.45 0.77
C SER A 106 10.51 -7.92 0.81
N LEU A 107 9.30 -8.21 0.32
CA LEU A 107 8.79 -9.58 0.21
C LEU A 107 9.62 -10.45 -0.74
N HIS A 108 10.08 -9.88 -1.86
CA HIS A 108 10.95 -10.59 -2.80
C HIS A 108 12.26 -11.01 -2.14
N PHE A 109 12.92 -10.10 -1.41
CA PHE A 109 14.15 -10.43 -0.67
C PHE A 109 13.93 -11.49 0.41
N ILE A 110 12.85 -11.39 1.18
CA ILE A 110 12.50 -12.41 2.18
C ILE A 110 12.33 -13.79 1.52
N LYS A 111 11.65 -13.86 0.37
CA LYS A 111 11.48 -15.11 -0.40
C LYS A 111 12.81 -15.65 -0.92
N ALA A 112 13.69 -14.77 -1.42
CA ALA A 112 15.01 -15.15 -1.89
C ALA A 112 15.89 -15.72 -0.76
N ILE A 113 15.87 -15.09 0.42
CA ILE A 113 16.55 -15.59 1.62
C ILE A 113 15.98 -16.95 2.01
N LYS A 114 14.65 -17.10 2.07
CA LYS A 114 14.01 -18.38 2.38
C LYS A 114 14.42 -19.48 1.41
N PHE A 115 14.50 -19.19 0.11
CA PHE A 115 14.96 -20.14 -0.89
C PHE A 115 16.43 -20.53 -0.68
N ALA A 116 17.30 -19.58 -0.40
CA ALA A 116 18.72 -19.84 -0.11
C ALA A 116 18.91 -20.68 1.16
N LEU A 117 18.12 -20.43 2.20
CA LEU A 117 18.17 -21.16 3.48
C LEU A 117 17.48 -22.53 3.43
N THR A 118 16.69 -22.82 2.39
CA THR A 118 16.05 -24.12 2.20
C THR A 118 16.77 -24.87 1.09
N PRO A 119 17.89 -25.58 1.37
CA PRO A 119 18.55 -26.39 0.37
C PRO A 119 17.57 -27.48 -0.12
N ASN A 120 17.14 -27.36 -1.38
CA ASN A 120 16.46 -28.38 -2.17
C ASN A 120 15.64 -29.43 -1.40
N GLN A 121 14.39 -29.12 -1.05
CA GLN A 121 13.44 -30.17 -0.64
C GLN A 121 13.13 -31.19 -1.76
N ASN A 122 13.59 -30.94 -3.00
CA ASN A 122 13.39 -31.82 -4.16
C ASN A 122 14.68 -32.41 -4.78
N ARG A 123 15.84 -32.30 -4.13
CA ARG A 123 17.00 -33.14 -4.53
C ARG A 123 17.14 -34.29 -3.56
N VAL A 124 16.29 -35.29 -3.75
CA VAL A 124 16.63 -36.66 -3.38
C VAL A 124 17.82 -37.03 -4.26
N THR A 125 19.04 -36.81 -3.78
CA THR A 125 20.24 -37.45 -4.32
C THR A 125 20.21 -38.89 -3.84
N THR A 126 19.32 -39.71 -4.40
CA THR A 126 19.46 -41.16 -4.29
C THR A 126 20.65 -41.55 -5.13
N TYR A 127 21.70 -42.03 -4.47
CA TYR A 127 22.70 -42.87 -5.11
C TYR A 127 21.95 -43.98 -5.86
N GLY A 128 21.98 -43.97 -7.18
CA GLY A 128 21.63 -45.17 -7.92
C GLY A 128 22.62 -46.28 -7.53
N ASN A 129 22.16 -47.53 -7.49
CA ASN A 129 22.94 -48.73 -7.16
C ASN A 129 24.17 -49.00 -8.07
N GLN A 130 24.64 -48.02 -8.84
CA GLN A 130 25.74 -48.12 -9.79
C GLN A 130 26.88 -47.11 -9.59
N GLY A 131 26.83 -46.23 -8.57
CA GLY A 131 28.04 -45.51 -8.13
C GLY A 131 28.73 -44.63 -9.18
N ILE A 132 28.01 -43.99 -10.11
CA ILE A 132 28.60 -43.00 -11.03
C ILE A 132 28.06 -41.60 -10.69
N ILE A 133 28.96 -40.71 -10.29
CA ILE A 133 28.71 -39.28 -10.11
C ILE A 133 28.81 -38.62 -11.48
N GLY A 134 27.69 -38.15 -12.03
CA GLY A 134 27.72 -37.17 -13.12
C GLY A 134 28.16 -35.82 -12.55
N GLU A 135 29.40 -35.43 -12.81
CA GLU A 135 29.93 -34.12 -12.44
C GLU A 135 29.09 -32.99 -13.05
N LYS A 136 28.36 -32.27 -12.19
CA LYS A 136 28.25 -30.81 -12.30
C LYS A 136 28.53 -30.24 -10.92
N ALA A 137 29.80 -29.91 -10.69
CA ALA A 137 30.24 -29.15 -9.53
C ALA A 137 29.51 -27.80 -9.52
N ALA A 138 28.60 -27.63 -8.57
CA ALA A 138 28.19 -26.33 -8.09
C ALA A 138 28.76 -26.22 -6.68
N ASP A 139 29.79 -25.38 -6.52
CA ASP A 139 30.45 -25.11 -5.26
C ASP A 139 29.43 -24.63 -4.23
N SER A 140 29.13 -25.50 -3.26
CA SER A 140 28.38 -25.13 -2.08
C SER A 140 29.35 -24.64 -1.00
N ILE A 141 29.23 -23.37 -0.65
CA ILE A 141 30.00 -22.66 0.39
C ILE A 141 29.71 -23.15 1.82
N PHE A 142 28.80 -24.11 2.01
CA PHE A 142 28.55 -24.77 3.29
C PHE A 142 29.00 -26.24 3.24
N SER A 143 30.31 -26.47 3.12
CA SER A 143 30.92 -27.77 3.40
C SER A 143 31.67 -27.70 4.73
N THR A 144 30.94 -27.85 5.83
CA THR A 144 31.55 -28.00 7.15
C THR A 144 32.08 -29.42 7.28
N LYS A 145 33.40 -29.60 7.29
CA LYS A 145 34.04 -30.84 7.77
C LYS A 145 33.94 -30.87 9.30
N LEU A 146 33.33 -31.92 9.84
CA LEU A 146 33.61 -32.41 11.19
C LEU A 146 34.85 -33.32 11.13
#